data_AF-A0A7S3ZEP4-F1
#
_entry.id   AF-A0A7S3ZEP4-F1
#
_cell.length_a   1.000
_cell.length_b   1.000
_cell.length_c   1.000
_cell.angle_alpha   90.00
_cell.angle_beta   90.00
_cell.angle_gamma   90.00
#
_symmetry.space_group_name_H-M   'P 1'
#
loop_
_entity.id
_entity.type
_entity.pdbx_description
1 polymer ?
#
loop_
_entity_poly.entity_id
_entity_poly.type
_entity_poly.pdbx_seq_one_letter_code
_entity_poly.pdbx_strand_id
1 'polypeptide(L)'
;PEEAPKRPTWNPYGSSVSLLTYAWVTPLIRKGSRAALEAHDLPHVLEEDSAAEMNRRLESAWSAELRRSPHNPKFWKALLRSQDFRHVFLLFASGAGKIAAALVLGLVIDFF
;
A
#
# COMPACT_ATOMS: atom_id res chain seq x y z
N PRO A 1 -23.07 -22.76 19.91
CA PRO A 1 -22.48 -21.63 19.17
C PRO A 1 -20.98 -21.90 18.98
N GLU A 2 -20.62 -22.40 17.80
CA GLU A 2 -19.23 -22.70 17.42
C GLU A 2 -18.50 -21.35 17.20
N GLU A 3 -17.56 -21.01 18.07
CA GLU A 3 -16.76 -19.79 17.94
C GLU A 3 -15.92 -19.89 16.66
N ALA A 4 -16.09 -18.93 15.76
CA ALA A 4 -15.28 -18.86 14.55
C ALA A 4 -13.79 -18.74 14.90
N PRO A 5 -12.89 -19.42 14.17
CA PRO A 5 -11.46 -19.42 14.48
C PRO A 5 -10.91 -17.99 14.44
N LYS A 6 -10.16 -17.60 15.49
CA LYS A 6 -9.51 -16.29 15.59
C LYS A 6 -8.50 -16.13 14.45
N ARG A 7 -8.77 -15.20 13.53
CA ARG A 7 -7.86 -14.86 12.44
C ARG A 7 -6.68 -14.03 12.94
N PRO A 8 -5.50 -14.15 12.32
CA PRO A 8 -4.37 -13.32 12.70
C PRO A 8 -4.56 -11.86 12.28
N THR A 9 -4.00 -10.93 13.06
CA THR A 9 -3.91 -9.51 12.72
C THR A 9 -2.47 -9.17 12.33
N TRP A 10 -2.14 -9.26 11.04
CA TRP A 10 -0.82 -8.84 10.55
C TRP A 10 -0.89 -7.37 10.15
N ASN A 11 -0.27 -6.49 10.93
CA ASN A 11 -0.16 -5.08 10.59
C ASN A 11 1.21 -4.80 9.94
N PRO A 12 1.30 -4.65 8.61
CA PRO A 12 2.56 -4.33 7.95
C PRO A 12 3.12 -2.96 8.34
N TYR A 13 2.27 -2.04 8.79
CA TYR A 13 2.63 -0.66 9.15
C TYR A 13 3.16 -0.51 10.59
N GLY A 14 3.20 -1.58 11.39
CA GLY A 14 3.72 -1.55 12.76
C GLY A 14 5.25 -1.40 12.86
N SER A 15 5.99 -1.69 11.77
CA SER A 15 7.46 -1.53 11.71
C SER A 15 7.91 -1.20 10.30
N SER A 16 8.63 -0.09 10.13
CA SER A 16 9.15 0.34 8.82
C SER A 16 10.10 -0.69 8.20
N VAL A 17 10.87 -1.40 9.02
CA VAL A 17 11.76 -2.48 8.54
C VAL A 17 10.96 -3.69 8.08
N SER A 18 9.89 -4.04 8.80
CA SER A 18 8.99 -5.13 8.40
C SER A 18 8.26 -4.81 7.11
N LEU A 19 7.81 -3.56 6.94
CA LEU A 19 7.18 -3.06 5.72
C LEU A 19 8.14 -3.14 4.52
N LEU A 20 9.39 -2.68 4.69
CA LEU A 20 10.38 -2.64 3.61
C LEU A 20 10.83 -4.04 3.16
N THR A 21 10.97 -4.97 4.11
CA THR A 21 11.46 -6.34 3.85
C THR A 21 10.33 -7.35 3.62
N TYR A 22 9.07 -6.93 3.72
CA TYR A 22 7.88 -7.81 3.70
C TYR A 22 7.91 -8.92 4.77
N ALA A 23 8.63 -8.71 5.87
CA ALA A 23 8.81 -9.72 6.92
C ALA A 23 7.49 -10.14 7.60
N TRP A 24 6.46 -9.30 7.54
CA TRP A 24 5.12 -9.60 8.05
C TRP A 24 4.41 -10.74 7.30
N VAL A 25 4.83 -11.07 6.07
CA VAL A 25 4.26 -12.18 5.24
C VAL A 25 4.91 -13.53 5.56
N THR A 26 6.12 -13.52 6.15
CA THR A 26 6.90 -14.73 6.47
C THR A 26 6.11 -15.84 7.18
N PRO A 27 5.26 -15.59 8.19
CA PRO A 27 4.48 -16.66 8.82
C PRO A 27 3.51 -17.36 7.87
N LEU A 28 2.88 -16.63 6.94
CA LEU A 28 1.99 -17.21 5.92
C LEU A 28 2.75 -18.14 4.98
N ILE A 29 3.90 -17.67 4.48
CA ILE A 29 4.75 -18.45 3.56
C ILE A 29 5.22 -19.73 4.24
N ARG A 30 5.65 -19.65 5.51
CA ARG A 30 6.08 -20.81 6.30
C ARG A 30 4.94 -21.79 6.56
N LYS A 31 3.70 -21.33 6.71
CA LYS A 31 2.54 -22.20 6.87
C LYS A 31 2.19 -22.90 5.56
N GLY A 32 2.10 -22.14 4.46
CA GLY A 32 1.82 -22.67 3.12
C GLY A 32 2.88 -23.63 2.59
N SER A 33 4.13 -23.55 3.06
CA SER A 33 5.17 -24.52 2.69
C SER A 33 5.04 -25.86 3.41
N ARG A 34 4.28 -25.93 4.50
CA ARG A 34 4.10 -27.13 5.34
C ARG A 34 2.73 -27.79 5.15
N ALA A 35 1.70 -27.00 4.85
CA ALA A 35 0.32 -27.45 4.71
C ALA A 35 -0.44 -26.55 3.71
N ALA A 36 -1.54 -27.07 3.16
CA ALA A 36 -2.46 -26.25 2.37
C ALA A 36 -3.05 -25.13 3.23
N LEU A 37 -3.11 -23.92 2.68
CA LEU A 37 -3.67 -22.75 3.35
C LEU A 37 -5.19 -22.76 3.26
N GLU A 38 -5.84 -22.35 4.34
CA GLU A 38 -7.29 -22.16 4.41
C GLU A 38 -7.67 -20.69 4.53
N ALA A 39 -8.93 -20.35 4.28
CA ALA A 39 -9.42 -18.98 4.32
C ALA A 39 -9.26 -18.30 5.70
N HIS A 40 -9.24 -19.09 6.79
CA HIS A 40 -9.05 -18.58 8.14
C HIS A 40 -7.58 -18.24 8.46
N ASP A 41 -6.63 -18.67 7.62
CA ASP A 41 -5.20 -18.37 7.75
C ASP A 41 -4.85 -16.97 7.24
N LEU A 42 -5.73 -16.40 6.42
CA LEU A 42 -5.57 -15.07 5.89
C LEU A 42 -5.99 -14.04 6.95
N PRO A 43 -5.18 -12.99 7.14
CA PRO A 43 -5.52 -11.93 8.07
C PRO A 43 -6.75 -11.16 7.57
N HIS A 44 -7.41 -10.46 8.50
CA HIS A 44 -8.41 -9.49 8.10
C HIS A 44 -7.76 -8.32 7.37
N VAL A 45 -8.51 -7.75 6.43
CA VAL A 45 -8.16 -6.47 5.79
C VAL A 45 -8.00 -5.43 6.90
N LEU A 46 -6.94 -4.63 6.83
CA LEU A 46 -6.76 -3.53 7.77
C LEU A 46 -7.91 -2.53 7.62
N GLU A 47 -8.31 -1.92 8.73
CA GLU A 47 -9.41 -0.94 8.72
C GLU A 47 -9.14 0.21 7.75
N GLU A 48 -7.89 0.65 7.64
CA GLU A 48 -7.45 1.70 6.70
C GLU A 48 -7.56 1.30 5.23
N ASP A 49 -7.50 0.01 4.93
CA ASP A 49 -7.61 -0.57 3.59
C ASP A 49 -9.04 -1.06 3.31
N SER A 50 -9.96 -0.90 4.27
CA SER A 50 -11.35 -1.32 4.12
C SER A 50 -12.10 -0.46 3.10
N ALA A 51 -13.06 -1.06 2.41
CA ALA A 51 -13.94 -0.34 1.49
C ALA A 51 -14.73 0.79 2.20
N ALA A 52 -15.06 0.60 3.48
CA ALA A 52 -15.76 1.59 4.28
C ALA A 52 -14.91 2.85 4.50
N GLU A 53 -13.65 2.69 4.93
CA GLU A 53 -12.76 3.83 5.14
C GLU A 53 -12.38 4.50 3.81
N MET A 54 -12.15 3.72 2.75
CA MET A 54 -11.91 4.25 1.40
C MET A 54 -13.10 5.10 0.90
N ASN A 55 -14.33 4.59 1.05
CA ASN A 55 -15.54 5.33 0.69
C ASN A 55 -15.66 6.62 1.50
N ARG A 56 -15.43 6.56 2.81
CA ARG A 56 -15.49 7.74 3.70
C ARG A 56 -14.52 8.83 3.26
N ARG A 57 -13.27 8.47 2.93
CA ARG A 57 -12.26 9.42 2.43
C ARG A 57 -12.65 10.02 1.08
N LEU A 58 -13.13 9.18 0.15
CA LEU A 58 -13.56 9.63 -1.17
C LEU A 58 -14.78 10.55 -1.09
N GLU A 59 -15.79 10.21 -0.30
CA GLU A 59 -17.01 10.99 -0.13
C GLU A 59 -16.73 12.35 0.50
N SER A 60 -15.84 12.39 1.50
CA SER A 60 -15.34 13.64 2.09
C SER A 60 -14.63 14.52 1.05
N ALA A 61 -13.72 13.94 0.26
CA ALA A 61 -12.99 14.65 -0.80
C ALA A 61 -13.92 15.14 -1.92
N TRP A 62 -14.93 14.34 -2.28
CA TRP A 62 -15.93 14.70 -3.27
C TRP A 62 -16.82 15.86 -2.80
N SER A 63 -17.29 15.79 -1.55
CA SER A 63 -18.05 16.86 -0.91
C SER A 63 -17.24 18.16 -0.86
N ALA A 64 -15.94 18.08 -0.60
CA ALA A 64 -15.05 19.25 -0.63
C ALA A 64 -14.88 19.83 -2.04
N GLU A 65 -14.79 18.99 -3.08
CA GLU A 65 -14.70 19.45 -4.48
C GLU A 65 -16.01 20.12 -4.93
N LEU A 66 -17.17 19.56 -4.56
CA LEU A 66 -18.48 20.18 -4.83
C LEU A 66 -18.59 21.58 -4.22
N ARG A 67 -18.10 21.77 -2.99
CA ARG A 67 -18.06 23.09 -2.33
C ARG A 67 -17.05 24.05 -3.00
N ARG A 68 -15.91 23.53 -3.45
CA ARG A 68 -14.82 24.34 -4.01
C ARG A 68 -15.07 24.74 -5.46
N SER A 69 -15.79 23.94 -6.24
CA SER A 69 -16.03 24.17 -7.66
C SER A 69 -17.49 23.85 -8.02
N PRO A 70 -18.46 24.64 -7.52
CA PRO A 70 -19.88 24.33 -7.67
C PRO A 70 -20.35 24.32 -9.14
N HIS A 71 -19.70 25.09 -10.02
CA HIS A 71 -20.08 25.19 -11.43
C HIS A 71 -19.42 24.14 -12.33
N ASN A 72 -18.33 23.51 -11.89
CA ASN A 72 -17.61 22.49 -12.67
C ASN A 72 -16.76 21.59 -11.76
N PRO A 73 -17.40 20.78 -10.91
CA PRO A 73 -16.70 19.87 -10.02
C PRO A 73 -16.08 18.74 -10.83
N LYS A 74 -14.81 18.40 -10.55
CA LYS A 74 -14.13 17.32 -11.29
C LYS A 74 -13.81 16.14 -10.39
N PHE A 75 -14.45 15.00 -10.64
CA PHE A 75 -14.32 13.80 -9.82
C PHE A 75 -12.86 13.33 -9.63
N TRP A 76 -12.05 13.39 -10.69
CA TRP A 76 -10.63 12.99 -10.64
C TRP A 76 -9.79 13.75 -9.59
N LYS A 77 -10.17 14.98 -9.21
CA LYS A 77 -9.46 15.80 -8.22
C LYS A 77 -9.81 15.35 -6.81
N ALA A 78 -11.07 14.98 -6.60
CA ALA A 78 -11.52 14.35 -5.37
C ALA A 78 -10.87 12.96 -5.22
N LEU A 79 -10.83 12.18 -6.30
CA LEU A 79 -10.18 10.87 -6.32
C LEU A 79 -8.69 10.99 -5.99
N LEU A 80 -7.94 11.86 -6.68
CA LEU A 80 -6.53 12.09 -6.38
C LEU A 80 -6.32 12.54 -4.93
N ARG A 81 -7.23 13.33 -4.34
CA ARG A 81 -7.13 13.73 -2.93
C ARG A 81 -7.44 12.62 -1.93
N SER A 82 -8.21 11.61 -2.31
CA SER A 82 -8.58 10.50 -1.43
C SER A 82 -7.54 9.38 -1.39
N GLN A 83 -6.63 9.33 -2.37
CA GLN A 83 -5.61 8.29 -2.48
C GLN A 83 -4.42 8.54 -1.54
N ASP A 84 -3.82 7.43 -1.09
CA ASP A 84 -2.57 7.44 -0.35
C ASP A 84 -1.38 7.24 -1.30
N PHE A 85 -0.57 8.30 -1.48
CA PHE A 85 0.56 8.29 -2.41
C PHE A 85 1.87 7.74 -1.80
N ARG A 86 1.85 7.21 -0.57
CA ARG A 86 3.06 6.67 0.08
C ARG A 86 3.81 5.67 -0.82
N HIS A 87 3.08 4.76 -1.47
CA HIS A 87 3.66 3.74 -2.35
C HIS A 87 4.12 4.31 -3.70
N VAL A 88 3.44 5.32 -4.23
CA VAL A 88 3.80 5.97 -5.50
C VAL A 88 5.16 6.67 -5.39
N PHE A 89 5.42 7.30 -4.24
CA PHE A 89 6.72 7.90 -3.96
C PHE A 89 7.86 6.88 -3.98
N LEU A 90 7.66 5.70 -3.37
CA LEU A 90 8.66 4.62 -3.36
C LEU A 90 8.95 4.09 -4.77
N LEU A 91 7.93 3.95 -5.61
CA LEU A 91 8.09 3.54 -7.01
C LEU A 91 8.92 4.56 -7.80
N PHE A 92 8.66 5.85 -7.60
CA PHE A 92 9.42 6.93 -8.24
C PHE A 92 10.88 6.95 -7.78
N ALA A 93 11.12 6.83 -6.48
CA ALA A 93 12.47 6.75 -5.92
C ALA A 93 13.26 5.55 -6.47
N SER A 94 12.63 4.39 -6.62
CA SER A 94 13.24 3.20 -7.23
C SER A 94 13.64 3.44 -8.69
N GLY A 95 12.78 4.10 -9.47
CA GLY A 95 13.07 4.49 -10.85
C GLY A 95 14.27 5.44 -10.94
N ALA A 96 14.28 6.49 -10.12
CA ALA A 96 15.38 7.44 -10.05
C ALA A 96 16.71 6.76 -9.67
N GLY A 97 16.68 5.82 -8.71
CA GLY A 97 17.85 5.05 -8.30
C GLY A 97 18.47 4.23 -9.45
N LYS A 98 17.64 3.63 -10.32
CA LYS A 98 18.13 2.89 -11.50
C LYS A 98 18.82 3.79 -12.51
N ILE A 99 18.28 4.99 -12.73
CA ILE A 99 18.89 5.99 -13.62
C ILE A 99 20.24 6.44 -13.05
N ALA A 100 20.30 6.76 -11.76
CA ALA A 100 21.54 7.14 -11.10
C ALA A 100 22.61 6.03 -11.18
N ALA A 101 22.21 4.77 -10.96
CA ALA A 101 23.11 3.63 -11.08
C ALA A 101 23.72 3.51 -12.49
N ALA A 102 22.93 3.73 -13.55
CA ALA A 102 23.42 3.72 -14.93
C ALA A 102 24.43 4.85 -15.21
N LEU A 103 24.21 6.04 -14.66
CA LEU A 103 25.13 7.17 -14.79
C LEU A 103 26.44 6.96 -14.02
N VAL A 104 26.36 6.46 -12.78
CA VAL A 104 27.54 6.12 -11.98
C VAL A 104 28.37 5.05 -12.68
N LEU A 105 27.73 4.04 -13.26
CA LEU A 105 28.42 3.01 -14.03
C LEU A 105 29.17 3.62 -15.23
N GLY A 106 28.53 4.55 -15.97
CA GLY A 106 29.19 5.28 -17.06
C GLY A 106 30.42 6.05 -16.60
N LEU A 107 30.30 6.81 -15.50
CA LEU A 107 31.42 7.58 -14.93
C LEU A 107 32.56 6.71 -14.42
N VAL A 108 32.24 5.53 -13.86
CA VAL A 108 33.27 4.57 -13.41
C VAL A 108 34.00 3.99 -14.61
N ILE A 109 33.31 3.66 -15.70
CA ILE A 109 33.95 3.18 -16.94
C ILE A 109 34.86 4.27 -17.53
N ASP A 110 34.44 5.53 -17.54
CA ASP A 110 35.24 6.64 -18.06
C ASP A 110 36.48 6.95 -17.21
N PHE A 111 36.51 6.52 -15.94
CA PHE A 111 37.63 6.74 -15.02
C PHE A 111 38.77 5.72 -15.17
N PHE A 112 38.47 4.51 -15.66
CA PHE A 112 39.43 3.41 -15.84
C PHE A 112 39.97 3.33 -17.27
#